data_AF-A0A8B6DSV8-F1
#
_entry.id   AF-A0A8B6DSV8-F1
#
_cell.length_a   1.000
_cell.length_b   1.000
_cell.length_c   1.000
_cell.angle_alpha   90.00
_cell.angle_beta   90.00
_cell.angle_gamma   90.00
#
_symmetry.space_group_name_H-M   'P 1'
#
loop_
_entity.id
_entity.type
_entity.pdbx_description
1 polymer ?
#
loop_
_entity_poly.entity_id
_entity_poly.type
_entity_poly.pdbx_seq_one_letter_code
_entity_poly.pdbx_strand_id
1 'polypeptide(L)'
;MPKVPNRRHSHHLIVEDEKRAFVEAVIECGLNGEQFAEFIGDSVTSQRRRNRGDRKIRWIFYCNWAHSMKEAEIGPENAHYAWPNEVLKYLRSLVPFDVKGEIKKDAFKVSMVQFCEVVGRKNDIMEI
;
A
#
# COMPACT_ATOMS: atom_id res chain seq x y z
N MET A 1 -10.86 -17.31 -35.32
CA MET A 1 -9.86 -16.40 -34.73
C MET A 1 -10.10 -16.33 -33.23
N PRO A 2 -9.17 -16.75 -32.36
CA PRO A 2 -9.35 -16.61 -30.92
C PRO A 2 -9.29 -15.11 -30.56
N LYS A 3 -10.32 -14.63 -29.86
CA LYS A 3 -10.38 -13.24 -29.37
C LYS A 3 -9.23 -13.02 -28.40
N VAL A 4 -8.31 -12.12 -28.74
CA VAL A 4 -7.26 -11.66 -27.82
C VAL A 4 -7.96 -11.06 -26.59
N PRO A 5 -7.68 -11.55 -25.36
CA PRO A 5 -8.30 -11.00 -24.16
C PRO A 5 -7.98 -9.50 -24.05
N ASN A 6 -9.02 -8.71 -23.83
CA ASN A 6 -8.92 -7.26 -23.72
C ASN A 6 -8.10 -6.90 -22.47
N ARG A 7 -6.83 -6.48 -22.66
CA ARG A 7 -5.85 -6.23 -21.58
C ARG A 7 -6.36 -5.30 -20.46
N ARG A 8 -7.31 -4.39 -20.76
CA ARG A 8 -7.91 -3.49 -19.76
C ARG A 8 -8.82 -4.21 -18.77
N HIS A 9 -9.52 -5.26 -19.23
CA HIS A 9 -10.35 -6.10 -18.37
C HIS A 9 -9.47 -6.85 -17.36
N SER A 10 -8.31 -7.33 -17.80
CA SER A 10 -7.36 -8.04 -16.97
C SER A 10 -6.76 -7.19 -15.85
N HIS A 11 -6.43 -5.92 -16.12
CA HIS A 11 -5.84 -5.04 -15.10
C HIS A 11 -6.85 -4.66 -14.00
N HIS A 12 -8.11 -4.41 -14.37
CA HIS A 12 -9.16 -4.13 -13.38
C HIS A 12 -9.38 -5.31 -12.44
N LEU A 13 -9.45 -6.53 -12.97
CA LEU A 13 -9.56 -7.75 -12.17
C LEU A 13 -8.38 -7.92 -11.19
N ILE A 14 -7.16 -7.66 -11.63
CA ILE A 14 -5.97 -7.69 -10.76
C ILE A 14 -6.10 -6.66 -9.63
N VAL A 15 -6.55 -5.44 -9.92
CA VAL A 15 -6.72 -4.41 -8.89
C VAL A 15 -7.77 -4.84 -7.86
N GLU A 16 -8.90 -5.39 -8.29
CA GLU A 16 -9.97 -5.84 -7.39
C GLU A 16 -9.55 -7.05 -6.53
N ASP A 17 -8.81 -8.00 -7.10
CA ASP A 17 -8.32 -9.17 -6.36
C ASP A 17 -7.28 -8.76 -5.31
N GLU A 18 -6.34 -7.88 -5.66
CA GLU A 18 -5.34 -7.38 -4.71
C GLU A 18 -5.96 -6.43 -3.67
N LYS A 19 -7.00 -5.66 -4.05
CA LYS A 19 -7.79 -4.86 -3.10
C LYS A 19 -8.46 -5.77 -2.08
N ARG A 20 -9.11 -6.86 -2.51
CA ARG A 20 -9.80 -7.79 -1.62
C ARG A 20 -8.87 -8.42 -0.60
N ALA A 21 -7.73 -8.94 -1.07
CA ALA A 21 -6.71 -9.51 -0.18
C ALA A 21 -6.18 -8.50 0.83
N PHE A 22 -5.98 -7.25 0.41
CA PHE A 22 -5.61 -6.16 1.30
C PHE A 22 -6.71 -5.84 2.34
N VAL A 23 -7.96 -5.72 1.91
CA VAL A 23 -9.11 -5.43 2.79
C VAL A 23 -9.27 -6.51 3.85
N GLU A 24 -9.23 -7.79 3.46
CA GLU A 24 -9.30 -8.94 4.38
C GLU A 24 -8.18 -8.88 5.43
N ALA A 25 -6.95 -8.62 5.01
CA ALA A 25 -5.81 -8.50 5.92
C ALA A 25 -5.92 -7.32 6.91
N VAL A 26 -6.56 -6.21 6.51
CA VAL A 26 -6.85 -5.08 7.42
C VAL A 26 -7.96 -5.44 8.41
N ILE A 27 -9.01 -6.15 7.96
CA ILE A 27 -10.11 -6.62 8.80
C ILE A 27 -9.61 -7.57 9.90
N GLU A 28 -8.66 -8.45 9.57
CA GLU A 28 -8.01 -9.33 10.55
C GLU A 28 -7.25 -8.55 11.65
N CYS A 29 -6.89 -7.29 11.39
CA CYS A 29 -6.30 -6.38 12.37
C CYS A 29 -7.34 -5.57 13.17
N GLY A 30 -8.64 -5.81 12.97
CA GLY A 30 -9.73 -5.12 13.68
C GLY A 30 -10.09 -3.72 13.13
N LEU A 31 -9.63 -3.38 11.92
CA LEU A 31 -9.85 -2.06 11.31
C LEU A 31 -10.74 -2.14 10.06
N ASN A 32 -11.41 -1.03 9.74
CA ASN A 32 -12.21 -0.94 8.52
C ASN A 32 -11.34 -0.98 7.24
N GLY A 33 -11.21 -2.17 6.65
CA GLY A 33 -10.40 -2.41 5.46
C GLY A 33 -10.85 -1.64 4.21
N GLU A 34 -12.16 -1.45 4.00
CA GLU A 34 -12.69 -0.71 2.85
C GLU A 34 -12.34 0.77 2.94
N GLN A 35 -12.54 1.40 4.10
CA GLN A 35 -12.15 2.80 4.33
C GLN A 35 -10.64 2.99 4.11
N PHE A 36 -9.83 2.00 4.49
CA PHE A 36 -8.39 2.02 4.26
C PHE A 36 -8.06 1.94 2.76
N ALA A 37 -8.72 1.04 2.02
CA ALA A 37 -8.52 0.88 0.60
C ALA A 37 -8.92 2.13 -0.19
N GLU A 38 -10.02 2.77 0.21
CA GLU A 38 -10.49 4.06 -0.31
C GLU A 38 -9.46 5.17 -0.06
N PHE A 39 -8.96 5.29 1.18
CA PHE A 39 -7.93 6.27 1.52
C PHE A 39 -6.68 6.17 0.62
N ILE A 40 -6.19 4.94 0.37
CA ILE A 40 -5.06 4.70 -0.53
C ILE A 40 -5.42 5.09 -1.98
N GLY A 41 -6.59 4.65 -2.47
CA GLY A 41 -7.06 4.93 -3.82
C GLY A 41 -7.25 6.43 -4.10
N ASP A 42 -7.85 7.15 -3.16
CA ASP A 42 -8.05 8.59 -3.21
C ASP A 42 -6.73 9.35 -3.15
N SER A 43 -5.80 8.89 -2.31
CA SER A 43 -4.45 9.45 -2.26
C SER A 43 -3.72 9.30 -3.59
N VAL A 44 -3.79 8.13 -4.24
CA VAL A 44 -3.23 7.91 -5.59
C VAL A 44 -3.89 8.84 -6.61
N THR A 45 -5.22 8.90 -6.61
CA THR A 45 -6.00 9.76 -7.53
C THR A 45 -5.65 11.23 -7.36
N SER A 46 -5.53 11.71 -6.12
CA SER A 46 -5.13 13.07 -5.77
C SER A 46 -3.72 13.39 -6.28
N GLN A 47 -2.75 12.49 -6.12
CA GLN A 47 -1.40 12.71 -6.64
C GLN A 47 -1.36 12.71 -8.18
N ARG A 48 -2.14 11.87 -8.84
CA ARG A 48 -2.29 11.89 -10.31
C ARG A 48 -2.87 13.21 -10.81
N ARG A 49 -3.90 13.74 -10.13
CA ARG A 49 -4.47 15.09 -10.41
C ARG A 49 -3.42 16.20 -10.27
N ARG A 50 -2.41 16.01 -9.42
CA ARG A 50 -1.24 16.91 -9.28
C ARG A 50 -0.12 16.64 -10.30
N ASN A 51 -0.42 15.91 -11.39
CA ASN A 51 0.52 15.52 -12.45
C ASN A 51 1.77 14.79 -11.93
N ARG A 52 1.63 14.02 -10.84
CA ARG A 52 2.72 13.15 -10.38
C ARG A 52 2.68 11.84 -11.16
N GLY A 53 3.80 11.46 -11.77
CA GLY A 53 3.95 10.13 -12.37
C GLY A 53 4.04 9.03 -11.32
N ASP A 54 3.63 7.80 -11.67
CA ASP A 54 3.48 6.68 -10.73
C ASP A 54 4.74 6.40 -9.88
N ARG A 55 5.95 6.51 -10.47
CA ARG A 55 7.21 6.39 -9.72
C ARG A 55 7.32 7.38 -8.55
N LYS A 56 6.91 8.63 -8.77
CA LYS A 56 6.93 9.67 -7.74
C LYS A 56 5.84 9.43 -6.71
N ILE A 57 4.67 8.93 -7.13
CA ILE A 57 3.59 8.54 -6.21
C ILE A 57 4.08 7.43 -5.29
N ARG A 58 4.65 6.34 -5.83
CA ARG A 58 5.24 5.24 -5.05
C ARG A 58 6.27 5.74 -4.04
N TRP A 59 7.19 6.60 -4.47
CA TRP A 59 8.18 7.19 -3.58
C TRP A 59 7.56 7.97 -2.43
N ILE A 60 6.53 8.79 -2.69
CA ILE A 60 5.82 9.55 -1.65
C ILE A 60 5.16 8.62 -0.64
N PHE A 61 4.45 7.58 -1.10
CA PHE A 61 3.83 6.58 -0.22
C PHE A 61 4.87 5.90 0.67
N TYR A 62 5.98 5.44 0.08
CA TYR A 62 7.08 4.83 0.83
C TYR A 62 7.65 5.77 1.89
N CYS A 63 7.97 7.02 1.52
CA CYS A 63 8.54 8.00 2.46
C CYS A 63 7.59 8.30 3.62
N ASN A 64 6.31 8.55 3.32
CA ASN A 64 5.33 8.87 4.35
C ASN A 64 5.17 7.71 5.33
N TRP A 65 5.08 6.49 4.82
CA TRP A 65 4.95 5.29 5.65
C TRP A 65 6.21 5.00 6.46
N ALA A 66 7.39 4.97 5.83
CA ALA A 66 8.65 4.74 6.53
C ALA A 66 8.90 5.80 7.62
N HIS A 67 8.47 7.05 7.39
CA HIS A 67 8.49 8.09 8.40
C HIS A 67 7.57 7.76 9.58
N SER A 68 6.34 7.30 9.32
CA SER A 68 5.40 6.91 10.39
C SER A 68 5.86 5.69 11.17
N MET A 69 6.54 4.73 10.55
CA MET A 69 7.19 3.63 11.27
C MET A 69 8.27 4.14 12.23
N LYS A 70 9.06 5.12 11.78
CA LYS A 70 10.09 5.76 12.60
C LYS A 70 9.50 6.57 13.75
N GLU A 71 8.44 7.34 13.51
CA GLU A 71 7.71 8.09 14.55
C GLU A 71 7.11 7.17 15.61
N ALA A 72 6.70 5.96 15.22
CA ALA A 72 6.19 4.93 16.13
C ALA A 72 7.28 4.08 16.78
N GLU A 73 8.57 4.42 16.60
CA GLU A 73 9.72 3.69 17.12
C GLU A 73 9.74 2.20 16.73
N ILE A 74 9.17 1.85 15.57
CA ILE A 74 9.16 0.48 15.07
C ILE A 74 10.41 0.20 14.24
N GLY A 75 11.10 -0.87 14.60
CA GLY A 75 12.26 -1.39 13.88
C GLY A 75 13.59 -0.74 14.30
N PRO A 76 14.71 -1.19 13.71
CA PRO A 76 16.05 -0.73 14.07
C PRO A 76 16.32 0.74 13.71
N GLU A 77 17.30 1.33 14.39
CA GLU A 77 17.82 2.66 14.03
C GLU A 77 18.37 2.65 12.60
N ASN A 78 17.92 3.60 11.77
CA ASN A 78 18.26 3.72 10.34
C ASN A 78 17.78 2.56 9.44
N ALA A 79 16.73 1.84 9.84
CA ALA A 79 16.16 0.78 9.02
C ALA A 79 15.56 1.29 7.70
N HIS A 80 15.69 0.46 6.65
CA HIS A 80 14.74 0.47 5.54
C HIS A 80 13.58 -0.43 5.88
N TYR A 81 12.38 -0.14 5.39
CA TYR A 81 11.18 -0.88 5.73
C TYR A 81 10.65 -1.62 4.50
N ALA A 82 10.37 -2.91 4.65
CA ALA A 82 9.64 -3.68 3.65
C ALA A 82 8.14 -3.64 3.99
N TRP A 83 7.31 -3.34 2.99
CA TRP A 83 5.86 -3.36 3.16
C TRP A 83 5.39 -4.77 3.54
N PRO A 84 4.28 -4.89 4.28
CA PRO A 84 3.53 -6.14 4.29
C PRO A 84 3.16 -6.52 2.85
N ASN A 85 3.11 -7.83 2.55
CA ASN A 85 2.99 -8.31 1.18
C ASN A 85 1.69 -7.85 0.51
N GLU A 86 0.59 -7.89 1.25
CA GLU A 86 -0.76 -7.54 0.80
C GLU A 86 -0.83 -6.04 0.46
N VAL A 87 -0.23 -5.20 1.31
CA VAL A 87 -0.08 -3.75 1.06
C VAL A 87 0.76 -3.49 -0.18
N LEU A 88 1.88 -4.20 -0.34
CA LEU A 88 2.77 -4.04 -1.49
C LEU A 88 2.08 -4.40 -2.80
N LYS A 89 1.35 -5.51 -2.83
CA LYS A 89 0.64 -5.96 -4.03
C LYS A 89 -0.47 -5.00 -4.42
N TYR A 90 -1.30 -4.57 -3.46
CA TYR A 90 -2.36 -3.60 -3.72
C TYR A 90 -1.80 -2.26 -4.22
N LEU A 91 -0.76 -1.73 -3.57
CA LEU A 91 -0.15 -0.49 -4.06
C LEU A 91 0.46 -0.66 -5.46
N ARG A 92 1.13 -1.78 -5.76
CA ARG A 92 1.69 -2.03 -7.10
C ARG A 92 0.62 -2.18 -8.17
N SER A 93 -0.56 -2.72 -7.84
CA SER A 93 -1.68 -2.78 -8.79
C SER A 93 -2.24 -1.40 -9.12
N LEU A 94 -2.19 -0.45 -8.17
CA LEU A 94 -2.59 0.94 -8.38
C LEU A 94 -1.53 1.78 -9.10
N VAL A 95 -0.26 1.65 -8.70
CA VAL A 95 0.87 2.44 -9.18
C VAL A 95 2.08 1.53 -9.46
N PRO A 96 2.24 1.00 -10.69
CA PRO A 96 3.14 -0.10 -10.98
C PRO A 96 4.61 0.36 -11.10
N PHE A 97 5.30 0.55 -9.97
CA PHE A 97 6.74 0.81 -9.90
C PHE A 97 7.35 0.31 -8.58
N ASP A 98 8.64 -0.04 -8.64
CA ASP A 98 9.43 -0.42 -7.48
C ASP A 98 10.19 0.76 -6.87
N VAL A 99 10.24 0.80 -5.55
CA VAL A 99 11.12 1.69 -4.78
C VAL A 99 12.24 0.86 -4.18
N LYS A 100 13.49 1.30 -4.37
CA LYS A 100 14.68 0.55 -3.88
C LYS A 100 14.61 0.20 -2.40
N GLY A 101 14.06 1.08 -1.57
CA GLY A 101 13.91 0.85 -0.12
C GLY A 101 13.04 -0.35 0.23
N GLU A 102 12.03 -0.66 -0.59
CA GLU A 102 11.03 -1.72 -0.35
C GLU A 102 11.54 -3.12 -0.69
N ILE A 103 12.58 -3.20 -1.54
CA ILE A 103 13.11 -4.47 -2.10
C ILE A 103 14.50 -4.82 -1.55
N LYS A 104 14.98 -4.05 -0.57
CA LYS A 104 16.25 -4.30 0.10
C LYS A 104 16.16 -5.61 0.89
N LYS A 105 17.14 -6.51 0.71
CA LYS A 105 17.18 -7.81 1.40
C LYS A 105 17.27 -7.67 2.92
N ASP A 106 17.87 -6.57 3.37
CA ASP A 106 18.07 -6.17 4.76
C ASP A 106 16.97 -5.22 5.27
N ALA A 107 15.92 -4.94 4.48
CA ALA A 107 14.80 -4.14 4.96
C ALA A 107 14.06 -4.86 6.09
N PHE A 108 13.74 -4.10 7.13
CA PHE A 108 12.93 -4.56 8.25
C PHE A 108 11.55 -4.96 7.76
N LYS A 109 11.17 -6.22 7.99
CA LYS A 109 9.87 -6.77 7.58
C LYS A 109 8.81 -6.31 8.57
N VAL A 110 7.89 -5.50 8.08
CA VAL A 110 6.77 -4.98 8.86
C VAL A 110 5.59 -5.95 8.76
N SER A 111 4.98 -6.29 9.90
CA SER A 111 3.76 -7.11 9.90
C SER A 111 2.54 -6.28 9.51
N MET A 112 1.47 -6.95 9.06
CA MET A 112 0.21 -6.25 8.77
C MET A 112 -0.32 -5.52 10.00
N VAL A 113 -0.21 -6.13 11.19
CA VAL A 113 -0.61 -5.52 12.47
C VAL A 113 0.15 -4.21 12.72
N GLN A 114 1.48 -4.21 12.60
CA GLN A 114 2.30 -3.00 12.79
C GLN A 114 1.95 -1.91 11.78
N PHE A 115 1.69 -2.29 10.53
CA PHE A 115 1.24 -1.36 9.49
C PHE A 115 -0.11 -0.73 9.86
N CYS A 116 -1.08 -1.56 10.26
CA CYS A 116 -2.41 -1.13 10.67
C CYS A 116 -2.39 -0.21 11.90
N GLU A 117 -1.59 -0.54 12.92
CA GLU A 117 -1.43 0.29 14.12
C GLU A 117 -0.89 1.68 13.79
N VAL A 118 0.12 1.76 12.92
CA VAL A 118 0.77 3.03 12.57
C VAL A 118 -0.11 3.89 11.66
N VAL A 119 -0.69 3.29 10.62
CA VAL A 119 -1.41 4.03 9.60
C VAL A 119 -2.87 4.25 9.98
N GLY A 120 -3.51 3.30 10.67
CA GLY A 120 -4.86 3.44 11.19
C GLY A 120 -4.98 4.60 12.18
N ARG A 121 -4.06 4.69 13.16
CA ARG A 121 -4.00 5.81 14.12
C ARG A 121 -3.77 7.16 13.46
N LYS A 122 -2.98 7.22 12.39
CA LYS A 122 -2.62 8.49 11.74
C LYS A 122 -3.73 9.06 10.87
N ASN A 123 -4.70 8.24 10.46
CA ASN A 123 -5.74 8.62 9.51
C ASN A 123 -7.16 8.45 10.07
N ASP A 124 -7.30 8.33 11.40
CA ASP A 124 -8.57 8.17 12.11
C ASP A 124 -9.47 7.08 11.48
N ILE A 125 -8.86 5.97 11.04
CA ILE A 125 -9.60 4.85 10.47
C ILE A 125 -10.29 4.12 11.61
N MET A 126 -11.62 4.04 11.55
CA MET A 126 -12.44 3.50 12.64
C MET A 126 -12.33 1.97 12.73
N GLU A 127 -12.49 1.46 13.95
CA GLU A 127 -12.66 0.03 14.24
C GLU A 127 -13.99 -0.47 13.63
N ILE A 128 -14.05 -1.77 13.30
CA ILE A 128 -15.23 -2.43 12.69
C ILE A 128 -16.38 -2.56 13.69
#